data_AF-A0A2N1VDA8-F1
#
_entry.id   AF-A0A2N1VDA8-F1
#
_cell.length_a   1.000
_cell.length_b   1.000
_cell.length_c   1.000
_cell.angle_alpha   90.00
_cell.angle_beta   90.00
_cell.angle_gamma   90.00
#
_symmetry.space_group_name_H-M   'P 1'
#
loop_
_entity.id
_entity.type
_entity.pdbx_description
1 polymer ?
#
loop_
_entity_poly.entity_id
_entity_poly.type
_entity_poly.pdbx_seq_one_letter_code
_entity_poly.pdbx_strand_id
1 'polypeptide(L)'
;MILPFAAFLSLLLNQKATKSREKITTKNALLFGIMTGLYAALFGSSLEILITLITKHNDIVTTFPELQRMVENFPVGPEIKKEVLTLFQNVRTDIMTHGFSTVYTISVFVNNFIINTIFGAVGGIVGAQVINSKMNNQAG
;
A
#
# COMPACT_ATOMS: atom_id res chain seq x y z
N MET A 1 6.98 7.26 -2.07
CA MET A 1 8.28 7.67 -1.48
C MET A 1 8.35 7.46 0.04
N ILE A 2 7.26 7.60 0.80
CA ILE A 2 7.27 7.47 2.28
C ILE A 2 7.62 6.05 2.74
N LEU A 3 7.12 5.02 2.06
CA LEU A 3 7.28 3.65 2.53
C LEU A 3 8.71 3.09 2.40
N PRO A 4 9.42 3.25 1.25
CA PRO A 4 10.83 2.88 1.19
C PRO A 4 11.69 3.64 2.22
N PHE A 5 11.34 4.89 2.51
CA PHE A 5 12.01 5.69 3.53
C PHE A 5 11.75 5.15 4.95
N ALA A 6 10.51 4.73 5.26
CA ALA A 6 10.20 4.08 6.53
C ALA A 6 10.97 2.76 6.71
N ALA A 7 11.14 1.97 5.65
CA ALA A 7 11.93 0.75 5.68
C ALA A 7 13.44 1.03 5.89
N PHE A 8 13.96 2.10 5.31
CA PHE A 8 15.30 2.58 5.59
C PHE A 8 15.47 3.03 7.06
N LEU A 9 14.51 3.80 7.58
CA LEU A 9 14.54 4.27 8.97
C LEU A 9 14.46 3.10 9.96
N SER A 10 13.64 2.08 9.69
CA SER A 10 13.53 0.91 10.57
C SER A 10 14.85 0.15 10.68
N LEU A 11 15.61 0.05 9.58
CA LEU A 11 16.97 -0.49 9.58
C LEU A 11 17.97 0.35 10.38
N LEU A 12 17.94 1.68 10.23
CA LEU A 12 18.78 2.60 11.01
C LEU A 12 18.50 2.51 12.51
N LEU A 13 17.22 2.47 12.87
CA LEU A 13 16.81 2.34 14.27
C LEU A 13 17.24 1.00 14.86
N ASN A 14 17.17 -0.08 14.09
CA ASN A 14 17.66 -1.40 14.52
C ASN A 14 19.17 -1.39 14.80
N GLN A 15 19.99 -0.81 13.92
CA GLN A 15 21.43 -0.66 14.19
C GLN A 15 21.71 0.17 15.44
N LYS A 16 20.99 1.29 15.61
CA LYS A 16 21.16 2.16 16.77
C LYS A 16 20.74 1.48 18.08
N ALA A 17 19.66 0.71 18.07
CA ALA A 17 19.15 -0.01 19.23
C ALA A 17 20.07 -1.17 19.64
N THR A 18 20.60 -1.92 18.67
CA THR A 18 21.50 -3.06 18.92
C THR A 18 22.95 -2.64 19.17
N LYS A 19 23.29 -1.36 18.97
CA LYS A 19 24.67 -0.83 18.97
C LYS A 19 25.61 -1.60 18.03
N SER A 20 25.06 -2.35 17.08
CA SER A 20 25.83 -3.17 16.15
C SER A 20 26.38 -2.29 15.01
N ARG A 21 27.67 -2.44 14.73
CA ARG A 21 28.33 -1.87 13.53
C ARG A 21 28.55 -2.94 12.46
N GLU A 22 27.77 -4.01 12.48
CA GLU A 22 27.83 -5.04 11.45
C GLU A 22 27.04 -4.63 10.21
N LYS A 23 27.50 -5.13 9.06
CA LYS A 23 26.80 -4.94 7.79
C LYS A 23 25.42 -5.59 7.88
N ILE A 24 24.40 -4.85 7.46
CA ILE A 24 23.03 -5.33 7.39
C ILE A 24 22.97 -6.40 6.30
N THR A 25 22.60 -7.62 6.68
CA THR A 25 22.44 -8.73 5.75
C THR A 25 21.18 -8.54 4.89
N THR A 26 21.19 -9.07 3.67
CA THR A 26 20.02 -9.01 2.76
C THR A 26 18.77 -9.64 3.38
N LYS A 27 18.94 -10.71 4.17
CA LYS A 27 17.83 -11.36 4.88
C LYS A 27 17.18 -10.42 5.89
N ASN A 28 17.99 -9.74 6.71
CA ASN A 28 17.48 -8.78 7.69
C ASN A 28 16.85 -7.56 6.98
N ALA A 29 17.51 -7.06 5.92
CA ALA A 29 16.99 -5.98 5.09
C ALA A 29 15.59 -6.29 4.54
N LEU A 30 15.41 -7.49 3.99
CA LEU A 30 14.14 -7.96 3.45
C LEU A 30 13.08 -8.12 4.55
N LEU A 31 13.45 -8.70 5.69
CA LEU A 31 12.54 -8.90 6.82
C LEU A 31 12.00 -7.56 7.34
N PHE A 32 12.88 -6.60 7.63
CA PHE A 32 12.47 -5.27 8.10
C PHE A 32 11.65 -4.52 7.05
N GLY A 33 12.03 -4.64 5.78
CA GLY A 33 11.29 -4.06 4.66
C GLY A 33 9.87 -4.60 4.55
N ILE A 34 9.71 -5.93 4.51
CA ILE A 34 8.41 -6.61 4.45
C ILE A 34 7.58 -6.26 5.67
N MET A 35 8.13 -6.36 6.88
CA MET A 35 7.39 -6.02 8.10
C MET A 35 6.91 -4.56 8.07
N THR A 36 7.76 -3.63 7.66
CA THR A 36 7.36 -2.21 7.50
C THR A 36 6.22 -2.07 6.49
N GLY A 37 6.30 -2.78 5.36
CA GLY A 37 5.25 -2.82 4.34
C GLY A 37 3.92 -3.38 4.85
N LEU A 38 3.96 -4.49 5.59
CA LEU A 38 2.78 -5.12 6.20
C LEU A 38 2.12 -4.20 7.23
N TYR A 39 2.91 -3.56 8.09
CA TYR A 39 2.40 -2.56 9.03
C TYR A 39 1.75 -1.38 8.29
N ALA A 40 2.40 -0.86 7.25
CA ALA A 40 1.84 0.21 6.45
C ALA A 40 0.55 -0.19 5.73
N ALA A 41 0.47 -1.42 5.20
CA ALA A 41 -0.75 -1.94 4.59
C ALA A 41 -1.90 -2.03 5.59
N LEU A 42 -1.66 -2.61 6.77
CA LEU A 42 -2.67 -2.77 7.80
C LEU A 42 -3.18 -1.42 8.30
N PHE A 43 -2.27 -0.53 8.72
CA PHE A 43 -2.65 0.77 9.25
C PHE A 43 -3.22 1.70 8.19
N GLY A 44 -2.63 1.72 6.99
CA GLY A 44 -3.08 2.54 5.87
C GLY A 44 -4.49 2.17 5.42
N SER A 45 -4.74 0.87 5.18
CA SER A 45 -6.08 0.38 4.82
C SER A 45 -7.08 0.63 5.95
N SER A 46 -6.73 0.37 7.21
CA SER A 46 -7.63 0.58 8.35
C SER A 46 -8.04 2.05 8.49
N LEU A 47 -7.09 2.98 8.30
CA LEU A 47 -7.35 4.41 8.36
C LEU A 47 -8.20 4.88 7.18
N GLU A 48 -7.94 4.38 5.97
CA GLU A 48 -8.75 4.67 4.78
C GLU A 48 -10.20 4.18 4.93
N ILE A 49 -10.38 2.95 5.43
CA ILE A 49 -11.69 2.37 5.71
C ILE A 49 -12.41 3.18 6.79
N LEU A 50 -11.71 3.58 7.86
CA LEU A 50 -12.28 4.40 8.93
C LEU A 50 -12.73 5.77 8.43
N ILE A 51 -11.90 6.43 7.60
CA ILE A 51 -12.28 7.70 6.97
C ILE A 51 -13.52 7.48 6.12
N THR A 52 -13.53 6.47 5.25
CA THR A 52 -14.67 6.16 4.37
C THR A 52 -15.94 5.87 5.17
N LEU A 53 -15.82 5.17 6.31
CA LEU A 53 -16.93 4.86 7.20
C LEU A 53 -17.61 6.13 7.76
N ILE A 54 -16.80 7.14 8.10
CA ILE A 54 -17.29 8.39 8.69
C ILE A 54 -17.77 9.36 7.60
N THR A 55 -16.97 9.54 6.55
CA THR A 55 -17.24 10.53 5.50
C THR A 55 -18.25 10.04 4.47
N LYS A 56 -18.48 8.72 4.39
CA LYS A 56 -19.24 8.06 3.32
C LYS A 56 -18.74 8.43 1.92
N HIS A 57 -17.45 8.75 1.83
CA HIS A 57 -16.83 9.24 0.62
C HIS A 57 -15.44 8.64 0.45
N ASN A 58 -15.14 8.23 -0.77
CA ASN A 58 -13.84 7.73 -1.20
C ASN A 58 -13.67 7.92 -2.71
N ASP A 59 -12.51 7.52 -3.23
CA ASP A 59 -12.16 7.69 -4.64
C ASP A 59 -13.15 7.01 -5.59
N ILE A 60 -13.70 5.84 -5.25
CA ILE A 60 -14.71 5.17 -6.08
C ILE A 60 -15.97 6.03 -6.20
N VAL A 61 -16.46 6.59 -5.09
CA VAL A 61 -17.65 7.45 -5.10
C VAL A 61 -17.40 8.71 -5.93
N THR A 62 -16.21 9.32 -5.79
CA THR A 62 -15.85 10.56 -6.48
C THR A 62 -15.66 10.35 -7.98
N THR A 63 -14.98 9.28 -8.37
CA THR A 63 -14.56 9.02 -9.76
C THR A 63 -15.55 8.15 -10.53
N PHE A 64 -16.68 7.79 -9.92
CA PHE A 64 -17.68 6.94 -10.55
C PHE A 64 -18.17 7.44 -11.92
N PRO A 65 -18.45 8.75 -12.13
CA PRO A 65 -18.84 9.25 -13.44
C PRO A 65 -17.75 9.04 -14.51
N GLU A 66 -16.49 9.21 -14.16
CA GLU A 66 -15.35 8.96 -15.05
C GLU A 66 -15.19 7.46 -15.33
N LEU A 67 -15.38 6.60 -14.33
CA LEU A 67 -15.39 5.15 -14.49
C LEU A 67 -16.50 4.70 -15.45
N GLN A 68 -17.69 5.29 -15.36
CA GLN A 68 -18.78 5.00 -16.29
C GLN A 68 -18.37 5.28 -17.73
N ARG A 69 -17.85 6.48 -18.00
CA ARG A 69 -17.36 6.86 -19.33
C ARG A 69 -16.23 5.95 -19.82
N MET A 70 -15.33 5.55 -18.93
CA MET A 70 -14.23 4.64 -19.28
C MET A 70 -14.75 3.26 -19.70
N VAL A 71 -15.70 2.68 -18.96
CA VAL A 71 -16.27 1.36 -19.26
C VAL A 71 -17.11 1.41 -20.54
N GLU A 72 -17.86 2.48 -20.76
CA GLU A 72 -18.63 2.69 -22.00
C GLU A 72 -17.73 2.70 -23.25
N ASN A 73 -16.55 3.30 -23.16
CA ASN A 73 -15.59 3.38 -24.25
C ASN A 73 -14.68 2.15 -24.38
N PHE A 74 -14.75 1.19 -23.45
CA PHE A 74 -13.90 0.01 -23.47
C PHE A 74 -14.34 -0.98 -24.57
N PRO A 75 -13.42 -1.59 -25.34
CA PRO A 75 -13.76 -2.46 -26.49
C PRO A 75 -14.16 -3.88 -26.05
N VAL A 76 -15.19 -3.97 -25.19
CA VAL A 76 -15.76 -5.24 -24.71
C VAL A 76 -17.26 -5.29 -24.97
N GLY A 77 -17.84 -6.49 -24.89
CA GLY A 77 -19.26 -6.72 -25.10
C GLY A 77 -20.16 -5.96 -24.10
N PRO A 78 -21.39 -5.61 -24.48
CA PRO A 78 -22.31 -4.83 -23.64
C PRO A 78 -22.64 -5.53 -22.31
N GLU A 79 -22.70 -6.86 -22.28
CA GLU A 79 -22.94 -7.62 -21.05
C GLU A 79 -21.82 -7.43 -20.02
N ILE A 80 -20.56 -7.48 -20.46
CA ILE A 80 -19.39 -7.27 -19.59
C ILE A 80 -19.40 -5.83 -19.05
N LYS A 81 -19.71 -4.84 -19.90
CA LYS A 81 -19.83 -3.45 -19.46
C LYS A 81 -20.87 -3.30 -18.36
N LYS A 82 -22.05 -3.90 -18.57
CA LYS A 82 -23.15 -3.85 -17.61
C LYS A 82 -22.77 -4.50 -16.28
N GLU A 83 -22.11 -5.66 -16.30
CA GLU A 83 -21.66 -6.34 -15.09
C GLU A 83 -20.65 -5.49 -14.31
N VAL A 84 -19.63 -4.96 -14.99
CA VAL A 84 -18.64 -4.07 -14.38
C VAL A 84 -19.28 -2.83 -13.77
N LEU A 85 -20.16 -2.14 -14.52
CA LEU A 85 -20.87 -0.96 -14.01
C LEU A 85 -21.74 -1.30 -12.80
N THR A 86 -22.42 -2.46 -12.82
CA THR A 86 -23.26 -2.91 -11.70
C THR A 86 -22.42 -3.15 -10.45
N LEU A 87 -21.24 -3.77 -10.58
CA LEU A 87 -20.33 -3.98 -9.45
C LEU A 87 -19.90 -2.64 -8.82
N PHE A 88 -19.43 -1.69 -9.63
CA PHE A 88 -19.02 -0.38 -9.12
C PHE A 88 -20.20 0.44 -8.56
N GLN A 89 -21.39 0.34 -9.17
CA GLN A 89 -22.61 0.98 -8.69
C GLN A 89 -23.01 0.44 -7.31
N ASN A 90 -22.95 -0.87 -7.10
CA ASN A 90 -23.25 -1.50 -5.82
C ASN A 90 -22.26 -1.04 -4.75
N VAL A 91 -20.95 -1.07 -5.05
CA VAL A 91 -19.91 -0.56 -4.15
C VAL A 91 -20.16 0.90 -3.77
N ARG A 92 -20.42 1.78 -4.74
CA ARG A 92 -20.74 3.18 -4.51
C ARG A 92 -21.97 3.34 -3.62
N THR A 93 -23.02 2.58 -3.89
CA THR A 93 -24.29 2.65 -3.15
C THR A 93 -24.10 2.22 -1.69
N ASP A 94 -23.36 1.14 -1.47
CA ASP A 94 -23.02 0.64 -0.13
C ASP A 94 -22.25 1.70 0.68
N ILE A 95 -21.22 2.31 0.08
CA ILE A 95 -20.41 3.36 0.72
C ILE A 95 -21.26 4.59 1.03
N MET A 96 -22.03 5.10 0.06
CA MET A 96 -22.85 6.30 0.28
C MET A 96 -23.95 6.10 1.33
N THR A 97 -24.47 4.88 1.46
CA THR A 97 -25.57 4.58 2.39
C THR A 97 -25.03 4.27 3.78
N HIS A 98 -24.07 3.34 3.88
CA HIS A 98 -23.61 2.76 5.14
C HIS A 98 -22.19 3.21 5.54
N GLY A 99 -21.45 3.91 4.65
CA GLY A 99 -20.03 4.20 4.85
C GLY A 99 -19.11 3.00 4.60
N PHE A 100 -19.67 1.84 4.24
CA PHE A 100 -18.93 0.59 4.19
C PHE A 100 -19.35 -0.24 2.98
N SER A 101 -18.36 -0.81 2.28
CA SER A 101 -18.58 -1.87 1.30
C SER A 101 -17.51 -2.95 1.50
N THR A 102 -17.96 -4.20 1.60
CA THR A 102 -17.06 -5.35 1.77
C THR A 102 -16.11 -5.50 0.59
N VAL A 103 -16.63 -5.33 -0.63
CA VAL A 103 -15.82 -5.44 -1.86
C VAL A 103 -14.73 -4.37 -1.85
N TYR A 104 -15.09 -3.11 -1.61
CA TYR A 104 -14.10 -2.02 -1.50
C TYR A 104 -13.06 -2.28 -0.42
N THR A 105 -13.49 -2.70 0.77
CA THR A 105 -12.62 -2.96 1.93
C THR A 105 -11.58 -4.04 1.60
N ILE A 106 -12.02 -5.16 1.02
CA ILE A 106 -11.13 -6.25 0.61
C ILE A 106 -10.20 -5.76 -0.50
N SER A 107 -10.71 -5.05 -1.50
CA SER A 107 -9.91 -4.52 -2.61
C SER A 107 -8.80 -3.57 -2.12
N VAL A 108 -9.13 -2.62 -1.24
CA VAL A 108 -8.15 -1.70 -0.65
C VAL A 108 -7.11 -2.45 0.17
N PHE A 109 -7.56 -3.37 1.03
CA PHE A 109 -6.63 -4.15 1.86
C PHE A 109 -5.67 -4.97 0.99
N VAL A 110 -6.18 -5.73 0.02
CA VAL A 110 -5.34 -6.57 -0.86
C VAL A 110 -4.39 -5.72 -1.70
N ASN A 111 -4.89 -4.61 -2.28
CA ASN A 111 -4.05 -3.70 -3.06
C ASN A 111 -2.92 -3.13 -2.19
N ASN A 112 -3.25 -2.60 -1.01
CA ASN A 112 -2.27 -2.04 -0.10
C ASN A 112 -1.33 -3.12 0.44
N PHE A 113 -1.80 -4.34 0.70
CA PHE A 113 -0.98 -5.46 1.15
C PHE A 113 0.09 -5.80 0.12
N ILE A 114 -0.28 -5.98 -1.14
CA ILE A 114 0.65 -6.34 -2.21
C ILE A 114 1.63 -5.20 -2.47
N ILE A 115 1.11 -4.00 -2.73
CA ILE A 115 1.93 -2.84 -3.10
C ILE A 115 2.88 -2.47 -1.95
N ASN A 116 2.38 -2.32 -0.73
CA ASN A 116 3.23 -1.90 0.38
C ASN A 116 4.25 -2.97 0.76
N THR A 117 3.92 -4.26 0.66
CA THR A 117 4.91 -5.32 0.91
C THR A 117 6.05 -5.27 -0.09
N ILE A 118 5.75 -5.12 -1.39
CA ILE A 118 6.77 -5.01 -2.44
C ILE A 118 7.64 -3.77 -2.22
N PHE A 119 7.03 -2.60 -2.04
CA PHE A 119 7.78 -1.35 -1.84
C PHE A 119 8.55 -1.32 -0.51
N GLY A 120 8.03 -1.96 0.53
CA GLY A 120 8.72 -2.16 1.80
C GLY A 120 9.96 -3.04 1.61
N ALA A 121 9.84 -4.18 0.92
CA ALA A 121 10.96 -5.06 0.61
C ALA A 121 12.06 -4.36 -0.19
N VAL A 122 11.69 -3.64 -1.26
CA VAL A 122 12.63 -2.84 -2.07
C VAL A 122 13.31 -1.78 -1.19
N GLY A 123 12.55 -1.05 -0.39
CA GLY A 123 13.07 -0.04 0.53
C GLY A 123 14.05 -0.61 1.56
N GLY A 124 13.78 -1.80 2.08
CA GLY A 124 14.68 -2.51 2.99
C GLY A 124 16.01 -2.85 2.32
N ILE A 125 15.98 -3.44 1.12
CA ILE A 125 17.18 -3.83 0.38
C ILE A 125 18.01 -2.60 0.00
N VAL A 126 17.39 -1.60 -0.64
CA VAL A 126 18.06 -0.36 -1.04
C VAL A 126 18.60 0.36 0.19
N GLY A 127 17.82 0.41 1.27
CA GLY A 127 18.24 1.03 2.51
C GLY A 127 19.46 0.37 3.13
N ALA A 128 19.51 -0.97 3.17
CA ALA A 128 20.68 -1.71 3.64
C ALA A 128 21.93 -1.45 2.78
N GLN A 129 21.79 -1.37 1.45
CA GLN A 129 22.91 -1.03 0.56
C GLN A 129 23.47 0.35 0.88
N VAL A 130 22.61 1.37 1.01
CA VAL A 130 23.02 2.73 1.36
C VAL A 130 23.74 2.79 2.72
N ILE A 131 23.20 2.10 3.74
CA ILE A 131 23.80 2.06 5.08
C ILE A 131 25.17 1.37 5.04
N ASN A 132 25.24 0.19 4.42
CA ASN A 132 26.47 -0.60 4.35
C ASN A 132 27.58 0.11 3.56
N SER A 133 27.24 0.82 2.47
CA SER A 133 28.19 1.61 1.69
C SER A 133 28.78 2.76 2.52
N LYS A 134 27.97 3.46 3.33
CA LYS A 134 28.46 4.52 4.22
C LYS A 134 29.41 4.01 5.30
N MET A 135 29.13 2.83 5.87
CA MET A 135 30.01 2.21 6.86
C MET A 135 31.37 1.83 6.27
N ASN A 136 31.38 1.33 5.03
CA ASN A 136 32.62 0.95 4.34
C ASN A 136 33.53 2.16 4.08
N ASN A 137 32.95 3.33 3.79
CA ASN A 137 33.68 4.58 3.56
C ASN A 137 34.22 5.23 4.84
N GLN A 138 33.74 4.85 6.03
CA GLN A 138 34.25 5.36 7.32
C GLN A 138 35.34 4.46 7.93
N ALA A 139 35.53 3.27 7.37
CA ALA A 139 36.49 2.28 7.84
C ALA A 139 37.80 2.23 7.02
N GLY A 140 37.89 3.00 5.93
CA GLY A 140 39.12 3.24 5.17
C GLY A 140 39.61 4.67 5.39
#